data_AF-A0A518B7C3-F1
#
_entry.id   AF-A0A518B7C3-F1
#
_cell.length_a   1.000
_cell.length_b   1.000
_cell.length_c   1.000
_cell.angle_alpha   90.00
_cell.angle_beta   90.00
_cell.angle_gamma   90.00
#
_symmetry.space_group_name_H-M   'P 1'
#
loop_
_entity.id
_entity.type
_entity.pdbx_description
1 polymer ?
#
loop_
_entity_poly.entity_id
_entity_poly.type
_entity_poly.pdbx_seq_one_letter_code
_entity_poly.pdbx_strand_id
1 'polypeptide(L)'
;MSSPVSHSGFPVGRKGRRAPFGLPRRDSLVERCLAGITWNKGMQARGRKVTALDEIGWPERIHWWIDAVGGFLTFTKTELRVGNLGCSDNDIAIMGGLAEHHADIKRDESGVVLTAHAPTSVNGEKGESFLLHDGDEITMEGVRLKYRQPMPWSTTARLEIESHHRLPLGLDAVLLLGDLCLLADHPDAHIRTHWPASVFIRREHDRYWVQSETPLVIDGVSHDRAGPLTPRSHVEADWGSFSFESVDETGR
;
A
#
# COMPACT_ATOMS: atom_id res chain seq x y z
N MET A 1 64.95 41.60 17.07
CA MET A 1 63.86 41.20 16.15
C MET A 1 64.28 39.91 15.48
N SER A 2 63.90 38.78 16.08
CA SER A 2 63.95 37.41 15.54
C SER A 2 63.21 36.52 16.54
N SER A 3 62.13 35.89 16.08
CA SER A 3 61.39 34.89 16.85
C SER A 3 62.19 33.58 16.98
N PRO A 4 61.96 32.83 18.07
CA PRO A 4 61.94 31.39 17.97
C PRO A 4 60.64 30.79 18.53
N VAL A 5 60.13 29.83 17.77
CA VAL A 5 59.00 28.95 18.05
C VAL A 5 59.52 27.75 18.86
N SER A 6 58.88 27.39 19.98
CA SER A 6 58.77 26.00 20.48
C SER A 6 57.80 25.91 21.67
N HIS A 7 56.71 25.16 21.51
CA HIS A 7 56.42 23.83 22.07
C HIS A 7 55.76 23.81 23.46
N SER A 8 54.43 23.68 23.45
CA SER A 8 53.64 22.81 24.35
C SER A 8 52.42 22.40 23.51
N GLY A 9 51.95 21.16 23.41
CA GLY A 9 52.04 19.99 24.27
C GLY A 9 50.64 19.38 24.30
N PHE A 10 50.14 18.90 23.16
CA PHE A 10 48.84 18.23 23.05
C PHE A 10 49.01 16.73 23.28
N PRO A 11 48.31 16.11 24.24
CA PRO A 11 48.29 14.66 24.34
C PRO A 11 47.31 14.06 23.32
N VAL A 12 47.82 13.12 22.54
CA VAL A 12 47.07 12.24 21.64
C VAL A 12 46.56 11.03 22.42
N GLY A 13 45.25 10.78 22.30
CA GLY A 13 44.73 9.43 22.06
C GLY A 13 44.08 8.70 23.23
N ARG A 14 42.77 8.46 23.10
CA ARG A 14 42.25 7.08 23.14
C ARG A 14 40.98 6.90 22.31
N LYS A 15 41.01 5.81 21.56
CA LYS A 15 40.04 5.27 20.62
C LYS A 15 38.71 4.93 21.29
N GLY A 16 37.64 5.12 20.52
CA GLY A 16 36.63 4.08 20.33
C GLY A 16 35.59 3.90 21.42
N ARG A 17 34.40 4.45 21.17
CA ARG A 17 33.10 3.76 21.32
C ARG A 17 32.08 4.60 20.55
N ARG A 18 31.88 4.29 19.25
CA ARG A 18 30.61 4.63 18.60
C ARG A 18 29.55 3.84 19.36
N ALA A 19 28.56 4.54 19.90
CA ALA A 19 27.36 3.91 20.40
C ALA A 19 26.79 3.02 19.29
N PRO A 20 26.32 1.80 19.60
CA PRO A 20 25.65 0.99 18.60
C PRO A 20 24.43 1.77 18.10
N PHE A 21 24.18 1.67 16.80
CA PHE A 21 22.93 2.02 16.14
C PHE A 21 21.79 1.64 17.08
N GLY A 22 21.16 2.65 17.69
CA GLY A 22 19.91 2.45 18.40
C GLY A 22 18.90 2.05 17.34
N LEU A 23 18.53 0.77 17.32
CA LEU A 23 17.29 0.33 16.71
C LEU A 23 16.21 1.30 17.20
N PRO A 24 15.40 1.89 16.31
CA PRO A 24 14.29 2.73 16.75
C PRO A 24 13.46 1.94 17.75
N ARG A 25 13.08 2.59 18.85
CA ARG A 25 12.29 1.97 19.92
C ARG A 25 11.04 1.34 19.29
N ARG A 26 10.85 0.05 19.58
CA ARG A 26 9.60 -0.70 19.36
C ARG A 26 8.46 -0.10 20.20
N ASP A 27 7.96 1.05 19.79
CA ASP A 27 6.75 1.67 20.32
C ASP A 27 5.79 1.96 19.15
N SER A 28 5.56 0.99 18.26
CA SER A 28 4.59 1.20 17.20
C SER A 28 3.20 1.17 17.82
N LEU A 29 2.51 2.31 17.72
CA LEU A 29 1.08 2.46 17.94
C LEU A 29 0.29 1.32 17.26
N VAL A 30 0.84 0.81 16.15
CA VAL A 30 0.38 -0.37 15.39
C VAL A 30 0.42 -1.67 16.21
N GLU A 31 1.52 -2.02 16.89
CA GLU A 31 1.56 -3.24 17.73
C GLU A 31 0.61 -3.12 18.93
N ARG A 32 0.44 -1.92 19.50
CA ARG A 32 -0.51 -1.67 20.59
C ARG A 32 -1.97 -1.72 20.13
N CYS A 33 -2.26 -1.20 18.93
CA CYS A 33 -3.59 -1.34 18.32
C CYS A 33 -3.86 -2.81 17.98
N LEU A 34 -2.91 -3.53 17.37
CA LEU A 34 -3.05 -4.97 17.07
C LEU A 34 -3.21 -5.82 18.35
N ALA A 35 -2.49 -5.51 19.43
CA ALA A 35 -2.55 -6.25 20.70
C ALA A 35 -3.76 -5.88 21.58
N GLY A 36 -4.34 -4.69 21.43
CA GLY A 36 -5.57 -4.26 22.11
C GLY A 36 -6.85 -4.84 21.50
N ILE A 37 -6.76 -5.47 20.32
CA ILE A 37 -7.88 -6.07 19.59
C ILE A 37 -8.13 -7.47 20.14
N THR A 38 -8.85 -7.54 21.27
CA THR A 38 -9.48 -8.79 21.67
C THR A 38 -10.70 -9.02 20.79
N TRP A 39 -10.60 -10.04 19.94
CA TRP A 39 -11.73 -10.60 19.20
C TRP A 39 -12.78 -11.08 20.20
N ASN A 40 -13.87 -10.34 20.35
CA ASN A 40 -15.03 -10.91 21.03
C ASN A 40 -15.62 -11.96 20.08
N LYS A 41 -15.63 -13.23 20.53
CA LYS A 41 -16.41 -14.34 19.96
C LYS A 41 -17.92 -14.01 19.75
N GLY A 42 -18.37 -12.83 20.17
CA GLY A 42 -19.70 -12.29 19.98
C GLY A 42 -19.99 -11.67 18.60
N MET A 43 -19.03 -11.59 17.67
CA MET A 43 -19.30 -11.24 16.24
C MET A 43 -19.99 -12.39 15.47
N GLN A 44 -20.82 -13.19 16.15
CA GLN A 44 -21.93 -13.83 15.49
C GLN A 44 -22.85 -12.70 15.02
N ALA A 45 -22.74 -12.36 13.73
CA ALA A 45 -23.75 -11.60 13.03
C ALA A 45 -25.11 -12.18 13.42
N ARG A 46 -25.89 -11.44 14.22
CA ARG A 46 -27.25 -11.82 14.54
C ARG A 46 -28.03 -11.79 13.22
N GLY A 47 -28.18 -12.98 12.62
CA GLY A 47 -29.20 -13.28 11.62
C GLY A 47 -29.19 -12.46 10.32
N ARG A 48 -28.04 -11.97 9.83
CA ARG A 48 -28.00 -11.48 8.43
C ARG A 48 -28.01 -12.70 7.51
N LYS A 49 -29.09 -12.86 6.74
CA LYS A 49 -29.14 -13.84 5.65
C LYS A 49 -27.98 -13.53 4.71
N VAL A 50 -27.10 -14.49 4.50
CA VAL A 50 -26.10 -14.49 3.43
C VAL A 50 -26.89 -14.30 2.13
N THR A 51 -26.63 -13.19 1.45
CA THR A 51 -27.25 -12.85 0.16
C THR A 51 -26.44 -13.48 -0.96
N ALA A 52 -27.02 -13.67 -2.15
CA ALA A 52 -26.29 -14.19 -3.31
C ALA A 52 -25.06 -13.35 -3.72
N LEU A 53 -24.97 -12.09 -3.26
CA LEU A 53 -23.79 -11.23 -3.42
C LEU A 53 -22.63 -11.62 -2.48
N ASP A 54 -22.90 -12.30 -1.37
CA ASP A 54 -21.88 -12.81 -0.44
C ASP A 54 -21.16 -14.07 -0.96
N GLU A 55 -21.67 -14.68 -2.04
CA GLU A 55 -21.05 -15.83 -2.73
C GLU A 55 -20.10 -15.40 -3.85
N ILE A 56 -20.18 -14.14 -4.29
CA ILE A 56 -19.28 -13.56 -5.28
C ILE A 56 -18.03 -13.12 -4.52
N GLY A 57 -16.91 -13.82 -4.75
CA GLY A 57 -15.61 -13.43 -4.21
C GLY A 57 -15.24 -12.00 -4.59
N TRP A 58 -14.27 -11.43 -3.88
CA TRP A 58 -13.76 -10.11 -4.24
C TRP A 58 -13.19 -10.14 -5.67
N PRO A 59 -13.59 -9.20 -6.56
CA PRO A 59 -13.03 -9.15 -7.91
C PRO A 59 -11.54 -8.83 -7.84
N GLU A 60 -10.82 -9.20 -8.89
CA GLU A 60 -9.37 -9.00 -8.96
C GLU A 60 -8.98 -7.53 -9.08
N ARG A 61 -9.90 -6.67 -9.56
CA ARG A 61 -9.70 -5.24 -9.83
C ARG A 61 -10.90 -4.42 -9.36
N ILE A 62 -10.64 -3.36 -8.60
CA ILE A 62 -11.64 -2.50 -7.95
C ILE A 62 -11.13 -1.05 -7.96
N HIS A 63 -12.00 -0.07 -8.14
CA HIS A 63 -11.68 1.31 -7.77
C HIS A 63 -12.01 1.54 -6.31
N TRP A 64 -11.05 2.04 -5.55
CA TRP A 64 -11.25 2.43 -4.17
C TRP A 64 -11.18 3.95 -4.06
N TRP A 65 -12.32 4.56 -3.78
CA TRP A 65 -12.48 6.00 -3.62
C TRP A 65 -12.46 6.36 -2.15
N ILE A 66 -11.55 7.25 -1.75
CA ILE A 66 -11.41 7.68 -0.36
C ILE A 66 -11.58 9.19 -0.33
N ASP A 67 -12.61 9.65 0.39
CA ASP A 67 -13.01 11.05 0.38
C ASP A 67 -11.90 11.95 0.94
N ALA A 68 -11.67 13.07 0.25
CA ALA A 68 -10.59 14.02 0.50
C ALA A 68 -9.15 13.43 0.54
N VAL A 69 -8.98 12.20 0.06
CA VAL A 69 -7.67 11.51 0.00
C VAL A 69 -7.27 11.16 -1.43
N GLY A 70 -8.15 10.49 -2.18
CA GLY A 70 -7.84 10.10 -3.55
C GLY A 70 -8.52 8.83 -4.04
N GLY A 71 -8.27 8.49 -5.30
CA GLY A 71 -8.73 7.27 -5.96
C GLY A 71 -7.60 6.29 -6.19
N PHE A 72 -7.84 5.01 -5.91
CA PHE A 72 -6.83 3.95 -6.04
C PHE A 72 -7.31 2.85 -6.98
N LEU A 73 -6.48 2.50 -7.95
CA LEU A 73 -6.69 1.27 -8.73
C LEU A 73 -6.24 0.08 -7.86
N THR A 74 -7.18 -0.65 -7.30
CA THR A 74 -6.89 -1.69 -6.31
C THR A 74 -6.99 -3.08 -6.92
N PHE A 75 -5.96 -3.89 -6.69
CA PHE A 75 -5.91 -5.28 -7.12
C PHE A 75 -5.84 -6.24 -5.93
N THR A 76 -6.63 -7.30 -5.96
CA THR A 76 -6.63 -8.36 -4.93
C THR A 76 -5.85 -9.60 -5.36
N LYS A 77 -5.54 -9.71 -6.66
CA LYS A 77 -4.68 -10.76 -7.22
C LYS A 77 -3.20 -10.54 -6.86
N THR A 78 -2.40 -11.57 -7.11
CA THR A 78 -0.99 -11.62 -6.71
C THR A 78 -0.02 -11.26 -7.83
N GLU A 79 -0.48 -11.22 -9.08
CA GLU A 79 0.35 -10.94 -10.25
C GLU A 79 -0.33 -9.91 -11.13
N LEU A 80 0.40 -8.83 -11.43
CA LEU A 80 -0.08 -7.71 -12.23
C LEU A 80 0.80 -7.53 -13.46
N ARG A 81 0.17 -7.35 -14.61
CA ARG A 81 0.85 -6.95 -15.85
C ARG A 81 0.86 -5.44 -16.03
N VAL A 82 2.03 -4.89 -16.35
CA VAL A 82 2.25 -3.48 -16.66
C VAL A 82 2.60 -3.32 -18.13
N GLY A 83 1.98 -2.36 -18.79
CA GLY A 83 2.31 -2.04 -20.17
C GLY A 83 1.52 -0.87 -20.72
N ASN A 84 1.55 -0.76 -22.04
CA ASN A 84 0.88 0.31 -22.78
C ASN A 84 -0.65 0.26 -22.60
N LEU A 85 -1.28 1.43 -22.52
CA LEU A 85 -2.74 1.61 -22.53
C LEU A 85 -3.45 0.93 -23.73
N GLY A 86 -2.77 0.76 -24.86
CA GLY A 86 -3.34 0.14 -26.07
C GLY A 86 -3.55 -1.37 -26.00
N CYS A 87 -3.03 -2.06 -24.98
CA CYS A 87 -3.18 -3.50 -24.80
C CYS A 87 -4.11 -3.79 -23.62
N SER A 88 -5.24 -4.47 -23.89
CA SER A 88 -6.28 -4.78 -22.91
C SER A 88 -5.84 -5.77 -21.83
N ASP A 89 -4.78 -6.54 -22.08
CA ASP A 89 -4.29 -7.57 -21.16
C ASP A 89 -3.48 -6.96 -20.00
N ASN A 90 -3.19 -5.66 -20.04
CA ASN A 90 -2.48 -4.96 -18.99
C ASN A 90 -3.41 -4.59 -17.84
N ASP A 91 -3.05 -5.02 -16.64
CA ASP A 91 -3.68 -4.58 -15.41
C ASP A 91 -3.43 -3.10 -15.16
N ILE A 92 -2.16 -2.72 -15.24
CA ILE A 92 -1.69 -1.36 -15.09
C ILE A 92 -1.31 -0.84 -16.48
N ALA A 93 -2.33 -0.32 -17.16
CA ALA A 93 -2.20 0.22 -18.50
C ALA A 93 -1.87 1.72 -18.42
N ILE A 94 -0.67 2.11 -18.85
CA ILE A 94 -0.18 3.49 -18.76
C ILE A 94 0.00 4.05 -20.17
N MET A 95 -0.54 5.25 -20.40
CA MET A 95 -0.28 5.98 -21.63
C MET A 95 1.16 6.51 -21.61
N GLY A 96 2.02 5.97 -22.48
CA GLY A 96 3.44 6.33 -22.53
C GLY A 96 4.22 5.44 -23.50
N GLY A 97 5.54 5.56 -23.51
CA GLY A 97 6.45 4.75 -24.35
C GLY A 97 6.58 3.28 -23.93
N LEU A 98 5.65 2.75 -23.13
CA LEU A 98 5.70 1.38 -22.66
C LEU A 98 5.46 0.39 -23.81
N ALA A 99 6.04 -0.79 -23.65
CA ALA A 99 5.77 -1.94 -24.50
C ALA A 99 4.36 -2.47 -24.23
N GLU A 100 3.80 -3.25 -25.16
CA GLU A 100 2.50 -3.91 -24.97
C GLU A 100 2.49 -4.75 -23.70
N HIS A 101 3.57 -5.50 -23.43
CA HIS A 101 3.84 -6.16 -22.16
C HIS A 101 5.23 -5.71 -21.69
N HIS A 102 5.29 -4.81 -20.71
CA HIS A 102 6.54 -4.19 -20.30
C HIS A 102 7.17 -4.87 -19.08
N ALA A 103 6.36 -5.19 -18.08
CA ALA A 103 6.79 -5.88 -16.87
C ALA A 103 5.63 -6.64 -16.21
N ASP A 104 5.97 -7.65 -15.40
CA ASP A 104 5.06 -8.28 -14.44
C ASP A 104 5.51 -7.95 -13.02
N ILE A 105 4.55 -7.67 -12.15
CA ILE A 105 4.78 -7.48 -10.71
C ILE A 105 4.07 -8.60 -9.99
N LYS A 106 4.85 -9.47 -9.36
CA LYS A 106 4.35 -10.64 -8.65
C LYS A 106 4.66 -10.55 -7.17
N ARG A 107 3.66 -10.84 -6.36
CA ARG A 107 3.74 -10.86 -4.90
C ARG A 107 3.54 -12.28 -4.40
N ASP A 108 4.46 -12.73 -3.55
CA ASP A 108 4.35 -13.99 -2.84
C ASP A 108 4.89 -13.85 -1.40
N GLU A 109 5.06 -14.98 -0.71
CA GLU A 109 5.55 -15.03 0.68
C GLU A 109 7.00 -14.51 0.83
N SER A 110 7.78 -14.50 -0.25
CA SER A 110 9.18 -14.06 -0.24
C SER A 110 9.35 -12.57 -0.54
N GLY A 111 8.28 -11.90 -1.01
CA GLY A 111 8.25 -10.47 -1.26
C GLY A 111 7.55 -10.13 -2.56
N VAL A 112 7.91 -8.97 -3.13
CA VAL A 112 7.40 -8.52 -4.42
C VAL A 112 8.53 -8.49 -5.43
N VAL A 113 8.36 -9.22 -6.52
CA VAL A 113 9.32 -9.32 -7.63
C VAL A 113 8.75 -8.60 -8.84
N LEU A 114 9.56 -7.72 -9.43
CA LEU A 114 9.33 -7.17 -10.76
C LEU A 114 10.13 -7.97 -11.78
N THR A 115 9.46 -8.52 -12.79
CA THR A 115 10.08 -9.17 -13.96
C THR A 115 9.91 -8.26 -15.17
N ALA A 116 11.02 -7.84 -15.77
CA ALA A 116 11.03 -6.92 -16.90
C ALA A 116 11.09 -7.69 -18.23
N HIS A 117 10.20 -7.32 -19.17
CA HIS A 117 10.16 -7.86 -20.54
C HIS A 117 10.62 -6.83 -21.59
N ALA A 118 10.89 -5.61 -21.12
CA ALA A 118 11.38 -4.47 -21.89
C ALA A 118 12.32 -3.61 -21.01
N PRO A 119 13.07 -2.64 -21.58
CA PRO A 119 14.07 -1.87 -20.86
C PRO A 119 13.55 -1.22 -19.56
N THR A 120 13.96 -1.82 -18.43
CA THR A 120 13.55 -1.41 -17.09
C THR A 120 14.78 -1.25 -16.21
N SER A 121 14.72 -0.30 -15.27
CA SER A 121 15.68 -0.18 -14.20
C SER A 121 15.03 0.08 -12.86
N VAL A 122 15.58 -0.48 -11.79
CA VAL A 122 15.20 -0.16 -10.41
C VAL A 122 16.37 0.55 -9.74
N ASN A 123 16.12 1.72 -9.17
CA ASN A 123 17.14 2.59 -8.57
C ASN A 123 18.33 2.88 -9.53
N GLY A 124 18.05 2.95 -10.83
CA GLY A 124 19.05 3.16 -11.90
C GLY A 124 19.79 1.91 -12.35
N GLU A 125 19.61 0.76 -11.70
CA GLU A 125 20.21 -0.52 -12.10
C GLU A 125 19.32 -1.25 -13.12
N LYS A 126 19.88 -1.63 -14.26
CA LYS A 126 19.16 -2.36 -15.31
C LYS A 126 19.22 -3.87 -15.06
N GLY A 127 18.15 -4.57 -15.43
CA GLY A 127 18.02 -6.00 -15.21
C GLY A 127 16.67 -6.53 -15.67
N GLU A 128 16.52 -7.85 -15.59
CA GLU A 128 15.31 -8.58 -16.01
C GLU A 128 14.44 -8.99 -14.81
N SER A 129 14.98 -8.99 -13.59
CA SER A 129 14.26 -9.36 -12.38
C SER A 129 14.79 -8.58 -11.18
N PHE A 130 13.88 -8.04 -10.38
CA PHE A 130 14.20 -7.21 -9.21
C PHE A 130 13.32 -7.61 -8.02
N LEU A 131 13.95 -7.84 -6.86
CA LEU A 131 13.23 -7.91 -5.60
C LEU A 131 13.01 -6.47 -5.10
N LEU A 132 11.75 -6.04 -5.02
CA LEU A 132 11.38 -4.69 -4.67
C LEU A 132 11.36 -4.49 -3.15
N HIS A 133 11.84 -3.32 -2.72
CA HIS A 133 11.84 -2.86 -1.34
C HIS A 133 11.17 -1.49 -1.23
N ASP A 134 10.60 -1.20 -0.06
CA ASP A 134 9.94 0.08 0.21
C ASP A 134 10.83 1.28 -0.18
N GLY A 135 10.31 2.13 -1.06
CA GLY A 135 10.98 3.32 -1.57
C GLY A 135 11.70 3.16 -2.91
N ASP A 136 11.79 1.94 -3.45
CA ASP A 136 12.43 1.70 -4.75
C ASP A 136 11.78 2.51 -5.89
N GLU A 137 12.62 3.14 -6.71
CA GLU A 137 12.21 3.84 -7.93
C GLU A 137 12.33 2.91 -9.14
N ILE A 138 11.20 2.59 -9.76
CA ILE A 138 11.12 1.78 -10.97
C ILE A 138 11.00 2.73 -12.17
N THR A 139 11.90 2.60 -13.14
CA THR A 139 11.88 3.38 -14.39
C THR A 139 11.70 2.46 -15.59
N MET A 140 10.70 2.77 -16.42
CA MET A 140 10.28 2.03 -17.62
C MET A 140 10.00 3.03 -18.75
N GLU A 141 10.92 3.21 -19.69
CA GLU A 141 10.75 4.12 -20.86
C GLU A 141 10.20 5.52 -20.50
N GLY A 142 10.76 6.14 -19.44
CA GLY A 142 10.37 7.46 -18.94
C GLY A 142 9.18 7.47 -17.98
N VAL A 143 8.43 6.38 -17.87
CA VAL A 143 7.48 6.16 -16.76
C VAL A 143 8.30 5.86 -15.50
N ARG A 144 8.11 6.68 -14.46
CA ARG A 144 8.68 6.45 -13.13
C ARG A 144 7.58 6.09 -12.15
N LEU A 145 7.75 4.98 -11.45
CA LEU A 145 6.91 4.53 -10.37
C LEU A 145 7.73 4.42 -9.09
N LYS A 146 7.15 4.80 -7.96
CA LYS A 146 7.71 4.49 -6.64
C LYS A 146 6.97 3.31 -6.03
N TYR A 147 7.71 2.30 -5.63
CA TYR A 147 7.18 1.19 -4.86
C TYR A 147 7.14 1.56 -3.37
N ARG A 148 6.00 1.37 -2.72
CA ARG A 148 5.85 1.55 -1.27
C ARG A 148 5.24 0.31 -0.64
N GLN A 149 5.89 -0.18 0.40
CA GLN A 149 5.38 -1.22 1.29
C GLN A 149 5.76 -0.82 2.73
N PRO A 150 5.02 0.13 3.32
CA PRO A 150 5.42 0.76 4.58
C PRO A 150 5.54 -0.23 5.75
N MET A 151 4.79 -1.34 5.70
CA MET A 151 4.80 -2.39 6.70
C MET A 151 5.40 -3.68 6.14
N PRO A 152 6.60 -4.10 6.59
CA PRO A 152 7.29 -5.27 6.02
C PRO A 152 6.54 -6.60 6.17
N TRP A 153 5.65 -6.71 7.16
CA TRP A 153 4.87 -7.91 7.45
C TRP A 153 3.48 -7.88 6.80
N SER A 154 3.08 -6.75 6.23
CA SER A 154 1.89 -6.66 5.39
C SER A 154 2.29 -6.93 3.96
N THR A 155 1.47 -7.71 3.28
CA THR A 155 1.64 -7.95 1.84
C THR A 155 1.01 -6.83 1.00
N THR A 156 0.40 -5.81 1.61
CA THR A 156 -0.16 -4.67 0.88
C THR A 156 0.94 -3.72 0.42
N ALA A 157 0.92 -3.34 -0.86
CA ALA A 157 1.88 -2.41 -1.43
C ALA A 157 1.20 -1.39 -2.35
N ARG A 158 1.87 -0.26 -2.61
CA ARG A 158 1.41 0.81 -3.47
C ARG A 158 2.45 1.12 -4.55
N LEU A 159 1.99 1.40 -5.76
CA LEU A 159 2.78 1.97 -6.84
C LEU A 159 2.29 3.40 -7.11
N GLU A 160 3.16 4.37 -6.92
CA GLU A 160 2.87 5.80 -7.13
C GLU A 160 3.53 6.26 -8.43
N ILE A 161 2.79 6.96 -9.30
CA ILE A 161 3.40 7.56 -10.49
C ILE A 161 4.15 8.85 -10.08
N GLU A 162 5.47 8.86 -10.22
CA GLU A 162 6.33 10.04 -9.97
C GLU A 162 6.69 10.81 -11.25
N SER A 163 6.27 10.27 -12.41
CA SER A 163 6.40 10.92 -13.70
C SER A 163 5.14 11.71 -14.08
N HIS A 164 5.14 12.40 -15.23
CA HIS A 164 3.99 13.18 -15.69
C HIS A 164 2.85 12.32 -16.27
N HIS A 165 3.01 11.00 -16.29
CA HIS A 165 2.00 10.05 -16.73
C HIS A 165 0.82 10.01 -15.75
N ARG A 166 -0.29 9.41 -16.18
CA ARG A 166 -1.52 9.28 -15.38
C ARG A 166 -2.07 7.88 -15.51
N LEU A 167 -2.66 7.39 -14.41
CA LEU A 167 -3.54 6.24 -14.46
C LEU A 167 -4.88 6.62 -15.09
N PRO A 168 -5.62 5.65 -15.66
CA PRO A 168 -7.00 5.86 -16.07
C PRO A 168 -7.85 6.48 -14.96
N LEU A 169 -8.86 7.27 -15.33
CA LEU A 169 -9.82 7.92 -14.41
C LEU A 169 -9.21 8.89 -13.39
N GLY A 170 -7.96 9.30 -13.57
CA GLY A 170 -7.30 10.24 -12.66
C GLY A 170 -6.96 9.63 -11.30
N LEU A 171 -6.81 8.30 -11.22
CA LEU A 171 -6.41 7.59 -10.01
C LEU A 171 -4.99 8.02 -9.59
N ASP A 172 -4.79 8.16 -8.28
CA ASP A 172 -3.56 8.68 -7.67
C ASP A 172 -2.46 7.61 -7.59
N ALA A 173 -2.85 6.34 -7.43
CA ALA A 173 -1.91 5.23 -7.30
C ALA A 173 -2.57 3.88 -7.61
N VAL A 174 -1.73 2.86 -7.79
CA VAL A 174 -2.15 1.46 -7.80
C VAL A 174 -1.91 0.86 -6.42
N LEU A 175 -2.88 0.11 -5.90
CA LEU A 175 -2.77 -0.61 -4.63
C LEU A 175 -2.83 -2.12 -4.88
N LEU A 176 -1.79 -2.84 -4.47
CA LEU A 176 -1.79 -4.29 -4.37
C LEU A 176 -2.33 -4.63 -2.98
N LEU A 177 -3.62 -4.91 -2.86
CA LEU A 177 -4.27 -5.15 -1.57
C LEU A 177 -3.98 -6.57 -1.06
N GLY A 178 -3.45 -6.63 0.16
CA GLY A 178 -3.06 -7.86 0.82
C GLY A 178 -3.91 -8.24 2.01
N ASP A 179 -3.26 -8.79 3.00
CA ASP A 179 -3.85 -9.24 4.26
C ASP A 179 -4.24 -8.08 5.18
N LEU A 180 -3.50 -6.97 5.13
CA LEU A 180 -3.76 -5.77 5.91
C LEU A 180 -3.49 -4.50 5.09
N CYS A 181 -4.43 -3.55 5.08
CA CYS A 181 -4.18 -2.18 4.64
C CYS A 181 -4.52 -1.23 5.80
N LEU A 182 -3.62 -0.28 6.08
CA LEU A 182 -3.80 0.74 7.10
C LEU A 182 -4.04 2.09 6.43
N LEU A 183 -5.13 2.74 6.80
CA LEU A 183 -5.46 4.12 6.50
C LEU A 183 -5.24 4.93 7.80
N ALA A 184 -4.30 5.88 7.80
CA ALA A 184 -4.03 6.73 8.97
C ALA A 184 -3.20 7.97 8.60
N ASP A 185 -3.13 8.95 9.52
CA ASP A 185 -2.25 10.12 9.39
C ASP A 185 -0.80 9.84 9.87
N HIS A 186 -0.14 8.85 9.25
CA HIS A 186 1.27 8.56 9.53
C HIS A 186 2.00 8.06 8.27
N PRO A 187 3.32 8.35 8.10
CA PRO A 187 4.13 7.82 6.99
C PRO A 187 4.16 6.31 6.83
N ASP A 188 3.86 5.57 7.89
CA ASP A 188 3.85 4.11 7.87
C ASP A 188 2.48 3.52 7.48
N ALA A 189 1.49 4.37 7.20
CA ALA A 189 0.22 3.93 6.66
C ALA A 189 0.35 3.56 5.18
N HIS A 190 -0.37 2.52 4.74
CA HIS A 190 -0.41 2.12 3.33
C HIS A 190 -1.10 3.21 2.50
N ILE A 191 -2.15 3.80 3.06
CA ILE A 191 -2.83 4.97 2.51
C ILE A 191 -2.79 6.05 3.60
N ARG A 192 -2.15 7.16 3.30
CA ARG A 192 -2.14 8.29 4.23
C ARG A 192 -3.47 9.05 4.14
N THR A 193 -4.10 9.28 5.27
CA THR A 193 -5.34 10.06 5.40
C THR A 193 -5.11 11.22 6.36
N HIS A 194 -5.89 12.29 6.27
CA HIS A 194 -5.91 13.34 7.31
C HIS A 194 -6.89 13.01 8.46
N TRP A 195 -7.37 11.77 8.52
CA TRP A 195 -8.36 11.31 9.47
C TRP A 195 -7.76 11.19 10.88
N PRO A 196 -8.51 11.57 11.93
CA PRO A 196 -8.04 11.47 13.30
C PRO A 196 -7.96 10.03 13.82
N ALA A 197 -8.63 9.09 13.14
CA ALA A 197 -8.68 7.68 13.51
C ALA A 197 -7.88 6.81 12.53
N SER A 198 -7.30 5.74 13.05
CA SER A 198 -6.73 4.67 12.22
C SER A 198 -7.84 3.72 11.76
N VAL A 199 -7.85 3.39 10.47
CA VAL A 199 -8.79 2.46 9.86
C VAL A 199 -8.01 1.32 9.20
N PHE A 200 -8.38 0.09 9.53
CA PHE A 200 -7.76 -1.12 9.03
C PHE A 200 -8.72 -1.83 8.07
N ILE A 201 -8.21 -2.19 6.89
CA ILE A 201 -8.85 -3.15 5.99
C ILE A 201 -8.10 -4.47 6.13
N ARG A 202 -8.81 -5.54 6.49
CA ARG A 202 -8.22 -6.85 6.79
C ARG A 202 -8.84 -7.95 5.96
N ARG A 203 -8.02 -8.85 5.42
CA ARG A 203 -8.48 -10.06 4.74
C ARG A 203 -8.57 -11.22 5.74
N GLU A 204 -9.74 -11.82 5.86
CA GLU A 204 -9.98 -13.04 6.64
C GLU A 204 -10.90 -13.98 5.85
N HIS A 205 -10.49 -15.23 5.66
CA HIS A 205 -11.25 -16.25 4.91
C HIS A 205 -11.76 -15.74 3.55
N ASP A 206 -10.88 -15.10 2.78
CA ASP A 206 -11.15 -14.50 1.46
C ASP A 206 -12.20 -13.38 1.44
N ARG A 207 -12.45 -12.76 2.59
CA ARG A 207 -13.30 -11.57 2.71
C ARG A 207 -12.54 -10.43 3.34
N TYR A 208 -12.87 -9.21 2.95
CA TYR A 208 -12.33 -8.04 3.61
C TYR A 208 -13.28 -7.53 4.69
N TRP A 209 -12.68 -6.97 5.74
CA TRP A 209 -13.34 -6.35 6.87
C TRP A 209 -12.76 -4.96 7.08
N VAL A 210 -13.60 -4.00 7.42
CA VAL A 210 -13.16 -2.72 7.95
C VAL A 210 -13.16 -2.77 9.46
N GLN A 211 -12.19 -2.12 10.08
CA GLN A 211 -12.10 -1.93 11.51
C GLN A 211 -11.59 -0.52 11.83
N SER A 212 -12.20 0.14 12.81
CA SER A 212 -11.80 1.46 13.31
C SER A 212 -11.92 1.55 14.83
N GLU A 213 -11.44 2.67 15.40
CA GLU A 213 -11.55 2.95 16.83
C GLU A 213 -12.94 3.46 17.23
N THR A 214 -13.70 4.00 16.27
CA THR A 214 -15.04 4.56 16.45
C THR A 214 -16.10 3.74 15.73
N PRO A 215 -17.39 3.91 16.08
CA PRO A 215 -18.52 3.45 15.26
C PRO A 215 -18.44 3.92 13.83
N LEU A 216 -18.99 3.07 12.96
CA LEU A 216 -19.00 3.26 11.52
C LEU A 216 -20.30 2.70 10.94
N VAL A 217 -20.67 3.18 9.76
CA VAL A 217 -21.82 2.74 9.00
C VAL A 217 -21.32 2.08 7.73
N ILE A 218 -21.75 0.85 7.45
CA ILE A 218 -21.46 0.12 6.21
C ILE A 218 -22.77 -0.08 5.49
N ASP A 219 -22.91 0.46 4.27
CA ASP A 219 -24.09 0.27 3.43
C ASP A 219 -25.40 0.62 4.18
N GLY A 220 -25.37 1.69 4.99
CA GLY A 220 -26.48 2.16 5.80
C GLY A 220 -26.72 1.40 7.12
N VAL A 221 -25.92 0.38 7.44
CA VAL A 221 -26.02 -0.40 8.68
C VAL A 221 -24.97 0.06 9.68
N SER A 222 -25.37 0.34 10.92
CA SER A 222 -24.43 0.74 11.99
C SER A 222 -23.67 -0.45 12.57
N HIS A 223 -22.37 -0.25 12.75
CA HIS A 223 -21.42 -1.18 13.34
C HIS A 223 -20.66 -0.50 14.48
N ASP A 224 -20.40 -1.23 15.59
CA ASP A 224 -19.71 -0.67 16.75
C ASP A 224 -18.28 -0.23 16.42
N ARG A 225 -17.46 -1.11 15.82
CA ARG A 225 -16.06 -0.79 15.44
C ARG A 225 -15.52 -1.63 14.27
N ALA A 226 -16.30 -2.59 13.78
CA ALA A 226 -15.88 -3.45 12.68
C ALA A 226 -17.09 -4.05 11.94
N GLY A 227 -16.91 -4.32 10.66
CA GLY A 227 -17.92 -4.99 9.85
C GLY A 227 -17.35 -5.53 8.54
N PRO A 228 -18.07 -6.48 7.92
CA PRO A 228 -17.64 -7.06 6.66
C PRO A 228 -17.80 -6.05 5.54
N LEU A 229 -16.90 -6.09 4.56
CA LEU A 229 -16.96 -5.31 3.35
C LEU A 229 -17.38 -6.17 2.17
N THR A 230 -18.05 -5.54 1.22
CA THR A 230 -18.32 -6.08 -0.11
C THR A 230 -17.58 -5.24 -1.16
N PRO A 231 -17.42 -5.75 -2.40
CA PRO A 231 -16.80 -5.00 -3.50
C PRO A 231 -17.52 -3.71 -3.92
N ARG A 232 -18.69 -3.42 -3.31
CA ARG A 232 -19.49 -2.20 -3.55
C ARG A 232 -19.79 -1.45 -2.26
N SER A 233 -19.11 -1.80 -1.16
CA SER A 233 -19.42 -1.21 0.13
C SER A 233 -19.06 0.26 0.17
N HIS A 234 -19.97 1.05 0.75
CA HIS A 234 -19.76 2.43 1.14
C HIS A 234 -19.68 2.49 2.66
N VAL A 235 -18.60 3.08 3.17
CA VAL A 235 -18.28 3.18 4.59
C VAL A 235 -18.23 4.63 5.00
N GLU A 236 -18.93 4.96 6.08
CA GLU A 236 -18.98 6.30 6.66
C GLU A 236 -18.72 6.24 8.17
N ALA A 237 -18.03 7.24 8.69
CA ALA A 237 -17.88 7.48 10.12
C ALA A 237 -17.52 8.96 10.35
N ASP A 238 -17.39 9.36 11.62
CA ASP A 238 -16.99 10.73 11.99
C ASP A 238 -15.62 11.14 11.43
N TRP A 239 -14.76 10.17 11.11
CA TRP A 239 -13.45 10.43 10.53
C TRP A 239 -13.48 10.69 9.02
N GLY A 240 -14.52 10.28 8.30
CA GLY A 240 -14.58 10.38 6.85
C GLY A 240 -15.37 9.25 6.19
N SER A 241 -15.19 9.09 4.89
CA SER A 241 -15.85 8.04 4.12
C SER A 241 -14.98 7.46 3.01
N PHE A 242 -15.30 6.25 2.59
CA PHE A 242 -14.74 5.64 1.39
C PHE A 242 -15.72 4.67 0.76
N SER A 243 -15.53 4.36 -0.52
CA SER A 243 -16.33 3.38 -1.26
C SER A 243 -15.48 2.51 -2.17
N PHE A 244 -15.99 1.32 -2.45
CA PHE A 244 -15.48 0.44 -3.49
C PHE A 244 -16.43 0.44 -4.68
N GLU A 245 -15.85 0.37 -5.88
CA GLU A 245 -16.58 0.24 -7.13
C GLU A 245 -15.95 -0.88 -7.97
N SER A 246 -16.76 -1.88 -8.33
CA SER A 246 -16.30 -2.94 -9.22
C SER A 246 -15.98 -2.36 -10.59
N VAL A 247 -14.78 -2.67 -11.10
CA VAL A 247 -14.47 -2.38 -12.49
C VAL A 247 -15.09 -3.51 -13.31
N ASP A 248 -16.36 -3.37 -13.66
CA ASP A 248 -17.00 -4.33 -14.55
C ASP A 248 -16.18 -4.36 -15.86
N GLU A 249 -15.88 -5.55 -16.39
CA GLU A 249 -15.08 -5.76 -17.63
C GLU A 249 -15.69 -5.11 -18.89
N THR A 250 -16.76 -4.35 -18.75
CA THR A 250 -17.49 -3.72 -19.86
C THR A 250 -17.03 -2.28 -20.09
N GLY A 251 -15.73 -2.05 -20.08
CA GLY A 251 -15.11 -0.83 -20.58
C GLY A 251 -14.64 -1.02 -22.01
N ARG A 252 -15.58 -1.16 -22.95
CA ARG A 252 -15.30 -0.98 -24.39
C ARG A 252 -15.17 0.50 -24.72
#